data_AF-R5KE10-F1
#
_entry.id   AF-R5KE10-F1
#
_cell.length_a   1.000
_cell.length_b   1.000
_cell.length_c   1.000
_cell.angle_alpha   90.00
_cell.angle_beta   90.00
_cell.angle_gamma   90.00
#
_symmetry.space_group_name_H-M   'P 1'
#
loop_
_entity.id
_entity.type
_entity.pdbx_description
1 polymer ?
#
loop_
_entity_poly.entity_id
_entity_poly.type
_entity_poly.pdbx_seq_one_letter_code
_entity_poly.pdbx_strand_id
1 'polypeptide(L)'
;MITPINFTGIKNVGYARALTGSDNNPGTRTVLNMQLTDDDKKDLSKYKKLTSKHPDLENKINSNYLNIELETKNIDGFCLCRAKMNGNIIPSIAENIPILNFMSEITARIANFKEKDFKTDPDHHLMNEAKHGIFYNEPLDYFLDGTAGELDLLAGTGLTEKFDLYANDENIELSEEDEEKLFDFEDGILEVLHNPCYVHNGAQLTNSIMKYYYDSQLYS
;
A
#
# COMPACT_ATOMS: atom_id res chain seq x y z
N MET A 1 2.60 -23.25 -21.42
CA MET A 1 1.62 -22.61 -20.53
C MET A 1 1.16 -21.34 -21.19
N ILE A 2 -0.15 -21.15 -21.37
CA ILE A 2 -0.71 -19.90 -21.87
C ILE A 2 -0.74 -18.96 -20.68
N THR A 3 0.08 -17.91 -20.69
CA THR A 3 0.02 -16.83 -19.70
C THR A 3 -1.40 -16.26 -19.71
N PRO A 4 -2.14 -16.27 -18.58
CA PRO A 4 -3.48 -15.70 -18.57
C PRO A 4 -3.39 -14.23 -18.98
N ILE A 5 -4.08 -13.88 -20.07
CA ILE A 5 -4.14 -12.51 -20.57
C ILE A 5 -4.74 -11.64 -19.45
N ASN A 6 -3.97 -10.68 -18.96
CA ASN A 6 -4.44 -9.71 -17.99
C ASN A 6 -5.21 -8.62 -18.74
N PHE A 7 -6.53 -8.55 -18.57
CA PHE A 7 -7.35 -7.55 -19.27
C PHE A 7 -7.48 -6.24 -18.49
N THR A 8 -6.94 -6.16 -17.27
CA THR A 8 -7.13 -5.00 -16.38
C THR A 8 -5.97 -3.99 -16.44
N GLY A 9 -4.79 -4.41 -16.91
CA GLY A 9 -3.57 -3.60 -16.85
C GLY A 9 -2.96 -3.47 -15.44
N ILE A 10 -3.45 -4.22 -14.46
CA ILE A 10 -2.98 -4.22 -13.07
C ILE A 10 -2.82 -5.67 -12.59
N LYS A 11 -1.70 -5.99 -11.93
CA LYS A 11 -1.53 -7.25 -11.19
C LYS A 11 -0.79 -7.03 -9.88
N ASN A 12 -0.71 -8.07 -9.06
CA ASN A 12 0.01 -8.10 -7.79
C ASN A 12 -0.44 -6.95 -6.87
N VAL A 13 -1.74 -6.70 -6.82
CA VAL A 13 -2.27 -5.65 -5.95
C VAL A 13 -2.14 -6.11 -4.51
N GLY A 14 -1.48 -5.30 -3.70
CA GLY A 14 -1.44 -5.41 -2.26
C GLY A 14 -2.18 -4.24 -1.62
N TYR A 15 -2.77 -4.49 -0.46
CA TYR A 15 -3.37 -3.48 0.37
C TYR A 15 -2.81 -3.59 1.78
N ALA A 16 -2.51 -2.46 2.40
CA ALA A 16 -2.19 -2.41 3.81
C ALA A 16 -2.80 -1.17 4.45
N ARG A 17 -3.11 -1.27 5.74
CA ARG A 17 -3.48 -0.13 6.56
C ARG A 17 -2.78 -0.22 7.89
N ALA A 18 -2.04 0.85 8.23
CA ALA A 18 -1.41 1.03 9.51
C ALA A 18 -2.19 2.04 10.34
N LEU A 19 -2.39 1.73 11.62
CA LEU A 19 -2.80 2.67 12.66
C LEU A 19 -1.56 3.43 13.11
N THR A 20 -1.61 4.75 12.99
CA THR A 20 -0.48 5.63 13.28
C THR A 20 -0.87 6.71 14.27
N GLY A 21 0.11 7.42 14.82
CA GLY A 21 -0.14 8.51 15.76
C GLY A 21 -0.31 8.05 17.21
N SER A 22 -1.13 8.77 17.96
CA SER A 22 -1.33 8.54 19.40
C SER A 22 -2.81 8.59 19.75
N ASP A 23 -3.20 8.10 20.93
CA ASP A 23 -4.60 8.13 21.38
C ASP A 23 -5.27 9.52 21.26
N ASN A 24 -4.51 10.59 21.50
CA ASN A 24 -5.00 11.96 21.42
C ASN A 24 -5.02 12.52 19.99
N ASN A 25 -4.26 11.94 19.07
CA ASN A 25 -4.17 12.35 17.67
C ASN A 25 -4.06 11.10 16.78
N PRO A 26 -5.12 10.30 16.67
CA PRO A 26 -5.08 9.06 15.91
C PRO A 26 -4.92 9.37 14.44
N GLY A 27 -4.16 8.53 13.76
CA GLY A 27 -3.92 8.59 12.34
C GLY A 27 -4.02 7.22 11.70
N THR A 28 -4.11 7.23 10.37
CA THR A 28 -4.01 6.01 9.59
C THR A 28 -3.15 6.26 8.37
N ARG A 29 -2.44 5.24 7.93
CA ARG A 29 -1.82 5.21 6.61
C ARG A 29 -2.38 4.03 5.84
N THR A 30 -3.06 4.31 4.75
CA THR A 30 -3.67 3.30 3.89
C THR A 30 -2.91 3.26 2.57
N VAL A 31 -2.56 2.07 2.08
CA VAL A 31 -1.76 1.91 0.87
C VAL A 31 -2.39 0.89 -0.07
N LEU A 32 -2.39 1.20 -1.36
CA LEU A 32 -2.47 0.23 -2.43
C LEU A 32 -1.11 0.20 -3.16
N ASN A 33 -0.47 -0.96 -3.17
CA ASN A 33 0.72 -1.24 -3.97
C ASN A 33 0.31 -2.14 -5.13
N MET A 34 0.87 -1.93 -6.32
CA MET A 34 0.51 -2.73 -7.49
C MET A 34 1.54 -2.67 -8.60
N GLN A 35 1.58 -3.71 -9.42
CA GLN A 35 2.27 -3.68 -10.70
C GLN A 35 1.34 -3.21 -11.82
N LEU A 36 1.78 -2.21 -12.58
CA LEU A 36 1.11 -1.77 -13.80
C LEU A 36 1.65 -2.52 -15.02
N THR A 37 0.75 -2.89 -15.93
CA THR A 37 1.07 -3.50 -17.23
C THR A 37 0.42 -2.73 -18.36
N ASP A 38 1.11 -2.66 -19.50
CA ASP A 38 0.54 -2.06 -20.72
C ASP A 38 -0.29 -3.11 -21.48
N ASP A 39 -1.46 -3.38 -20.91
CA ASP A 39 -2.56 -4.02 -21.62
C ASP A 39 -3.48 -2.92 -22.24
N ASP A 40 -4.75 -3.23 -22.55
CA ASP A 40 -5.68 -2.35 -23.30
C ASP A 40 -5.78 -0.89 -22.77
N LYS A 41 -5.63 -0.69 -21.46
CA LYS A 41 -5.76 0.62 -20.80
C LYS A 41 -4.49 1.48 -20.81
N LYS A 42 -3.32 0.88 -21.10
CA LYS A 42 -2.00 1.53 -21.18
C LYS A 42 -1.60 2.33 -19.93
N ASP A 43 -1.91 1.80 -18.74
CA ASP A 43 -1.70 2.56 -17.51
C ASP A 43 -0.23 2.67 -17.12
N LEU A 44 0.60 1.67 -17.45
CA LEU A 44 2.04 1.77 -17.28
C LEU A 44 2.60 2.90 -18.16
N SER A 45 2.20 2.99 -19.42
CA SER A 45 2.58 4.09 -20.31
C SER A 45 2.13 5.46 -19.79
N LYS A 46 0.91 5.58 -19.25
CA LYS A 46 0.43 6.83 -18.63
C LYS A 46 1.27 7.19 -17.40
N TYR A 47 1.52 6.23 -16.53
CA TYR A 47 2.36 6.39 -15.34
C TYR A 47 3.77 6.86 -15.73
N LYS A 48 4.42 6.20 -16.69
CA LYS A 48 5.74 6.62 -17.23
C LYS A 48 5.73 8.02 -17.80
N LYS A 49 4.66 8.42 -18.48
CA LYS A 49 4.50 9.79 -18.98
C LYS A 49 4.40 10.81 -17.84
N LEU A 50 3.69 10.48 -16.76
CA LEU A 50 3.60 11.35 -15.57
C LEU A 50 4.97 11.46 -14.88
N THR A 51 5.63 10.33 -14.61
CA THR A 51 6.91 10.32 -13.90
C THR A 51 8.07 10.86 -14.73
N SER A 52 8.01 10.82 -16.06
CA SER A 52 9.01 11.53 -16.89
C SER A 52 9.01 13.05 -16.66
N LYS A 53 7.87 13.62 -16.24
CA LYS A 53 7.74 15.05 -15.87
C LYS A 53 8.00 15.29 -14.38
N HIS A 54 7.80 14.26 -13.56
CA HIS A 54 7.98 14.26 -12.11
C HIS A 54 8.82 13.03 -11.69
N PRO A 55 10.14 13.02 -11.92
CA PRO A 55 10.98 11.83 -11.75
C PRO A 55 11.11 11.33 -10.30
N ASP A 56 10.79 12.21 -9.35
CA ASP A 56 10.66 11.94 -7.93
C ASP A 56 9.51 10.97 -7.63
N LEU A 57 8.44 11.00 -8.44
CA LEU A 57 7.27 10.12 -8.30
C LEU A 57 7.47 8.72 -8.87
N GLU A 58 8.61 8.42 -9.49
CA GLU A 58 8.90 7.07 -9.97
C GLU A 58 9.27 6.14 -8.82
N ASN A 59 8.63 4.97 -8.78
CA ASN A 59 8.98 3.89 -7.88
C ASN A 59 10.40 3.37 -8.16
N LYS A 60 11.28 3.49 -7.17
CA LYS A 60 12.71 3.15 -7.28
C LYS A 60 13.01 1.66 -7.02
N ILE A 61 12.07 0.94 -6.41
CA ILE A 61 12.19 -0.52 -6.22
C ILE A 61 11.93 -1.21 -7.55
N ASN A 62 10.82 -0.88 -8.19
CA ASN A 62 10.50 -1.37 -9.53
C ASN A 62 9.75 -0.30 -10.31
N SER A 63 10.29 0.05 -11.47
CA SER A 63 9.79 1.15 -12.28
C SER A 63 8.39 0.91 -12.88
N ASN A 64 7.86 -0.32 -12.80
CA ASN A 64 6.51 -0.68 -13.22
C ASN A 64 5.51 -0.70 -12.04
N TYR A 65 5.98 -0.50 -10.82
CA TYR A 65 5.14 -0.47 -9.63
C TYR A 65 4.65 0.94 -9.31
N LEU A 66 3.48 0.97 -8.69
CA LEU A 66 2.82 2.15 -8.21
C LEU A 66 2.32 1.91 -6.79
N ASN A 67 2.66 2.82 -5.89
CA ASN A 67 2.04 2.97 -4.59
C ASN A 67 1.13 4.19 -4.61
N ILE A 68 -0.11 4.00 -4.18
CA ILE A 68 -1.04 5.07 -3.85
C ILE A 68 -1.29 5.00 -2.35
N GLU A 69 -0.94 6.06 -1.63
CA GLU A 69 -1.07 6.10 -0.17
C GLU A 69 -1.93 7.28 0.26
N LEU A 70 -2.72 7.07 1.30
CA LEU A 70 -3.56 8.08 1.92
C LEU A 70 -3.26 8.08 3.41
N GLU A 71 -2.71 9.19 3.90
CA GLU A 71 -2.47 9.42 5.31
C GLU A 71 -3.57 10.29 5.88
N THR A 72 -4.25 9.80 6.92
CA THR A 72 -5.19 10.60 7.69
C THR A 72 -4.65 10.86 9.07
N LYS A 73 -4.96 12.05 9.62
CA LYS A 73 -4.66 12.39 11.00
C LYS A 73 -5.81 13.20 11.58
N ASN A 74 -6.33 12.77 12.71
CA ASN A 74 -7.29 13.54 13.46
C ASN A 74 -6.55 14.50 14.40
N ILE A 75 -6.82 15.79 14.28
CA ILE A 75 -6.27 16.85 15.13
C ILE A 75 -7.43 17.71 15.59
N ASP A 76 -7.68 17.73 16.90
CA ASP A 76 -8.73 18.54 17.53
C ASP A 76 -10.13 18.36 16.87
N GLY A 77 -10.44 17.13 16.45
CA GLY A 77 -11.70 16.78 15.80
C GLY A 77 -11.74 17.04 14.27
N PHE A 78 -10.66 17.55 13.69
CA PHE A 78 -10.51 17.72 12.25
C PHE A 78 -9.70 16.57 11.64
N CYS A 79 -10.28 15.91 10.64
CA CYS A 79 -9.56 14.90 9.85
C CYS A 79 -8.79 15.60 8.73
N LEU A 80 -7.46 15.58 8.84
CA LEU A 80 -6.55 15.98 7.77
C LEU A 80 -6.20 14.76 6.94
N CYS A 81 -6.17 14.92 5.62
CA CYS A 81 -5.79 13.87 4.69
C CYS A 81 -4.67 14.34 3.77
N ARG A 82 -3.71 13.47 3.46
CA ARG A 82 -2.65 13.69 2.47
C ARG A 82 -2.57 12.50 1.53
N ALA A 83 -2.56 12.77 0.23
CA ALA A 83 -2.30 11.76 -0.78
C ALA A 83 -0.80 11.68 -1.08
N LYS A 84 -0.29 10.47 -1.26
CA LYS A 84 1.08 10.20 -1.72
C LYS A 84 1.09 9.25 -2.90
N MET A 85 2.09 9.42 -3.76
CA MET A 85 2.45 8.48 -4.81
C MET A 85 3.90 8.05 -4.60
N ASN A 86 4.13 6.74 -4.40
CA ASN A 86 5.46 6.20 -4.10
C ASN A 86 6.16 7.01 -3.00
N GLY A 87 5.52 7.13 -1.82
CA GLY A 87 6.03 7.89 -0.66
C GLY A 87 6.02 9.42 -0.79
N ASN A 88 5.91 9.98 -1.99
CA ASN A 88 5.96 11.43 -2.21
C ASN A 88 4.57 12.05 -2.05
N ILE A 89 4.46 13.08 -1.21
CA ILE A 89 3.22 13.85 -1.03
C ILE A 89 2.83 14.51 -2.34
N ILE A 90 1.55 14.42 -2.70
CA ILE A 90 0.96 15.11 -3.84
C ILE A 90 0.10 16.27 -3.33
N PRO A 91 0.65 17.50 -3.28
CA PRO A 91 -0.12 18.68 -2.91
C PRO A 91 -1.33 18.85 -3.83
N SER A 92 -2.45 19.26 -3.24
CA SER A 92 -3.64 19.60 -4.03
C SER A 92 -3.52 20.99 -4.64
N ILE A 93 -2.82 21.05 -5.77
CA ILE A 93 -2.68 22.25 -6.59
C ILE A 93 -2.99 21.92 -8.05
N ALA A 94 -3.34 22.92 -8.85
CA ALA A 94 -3.80 22.72 -10.23
C ALA A 94 -2.81 21.92 -11.10
N GLU A 95 -1.50 22.11 -10.88
CA GLU A 95 -0.44 21.39 -11.59
C GLU A 95 -0.47 19.87 -11.35
N ASN A 96 -0.94 19.43 -10.18
CA ASN A 96 -0.99 18.03 -9.78
C ASN A 96 -2.32 17.34 -10.12
N ILE A 97 -3.31 18.05 -10.67
CA ILE A 97 -4.60 17.47 -11.06
C ILE A 97 -4.44 16.24 -11.97
N PRO A 98 -3.54 16.21 -12.98
CA PRO A 98 -3.35 15.01 -13.80
C PRO A 98 -2.89 13.78 -13.00
N ILE A 99 -2.07 13.98 -11.96
CA ILE A 99 -1.58 12.92 -11.08
C ILE A 99 -2.71 12.43 -10.17
N LEU A 100 -3.45 13.37 -9.56
CA LEU A 100 -4.59 13.05 -8.70
C LEU A 100 -5.71 12.32 -9.46
N ASN A 101 -6.00 12.73 -10.70
CA ASN A 101 -6.94 12.04 -11.58
C ASN A 101 -6.47 10.62 -11.88
N PHE A 102 -5.18 10.44 -12.21
CA PHE A 102 -4.62 9.10 -12.44
C PHE A 102 -4.77 8.22 -11.19
N MET A 103 -4.42 8.72 -10.01
CA MET A 103 -4.60 7.99 -8.74
C MET A 103 -6.07 7.60 -8.53
N SER A 104 -6.99 8.56 -8.67
CA SER A 104 -8.43 8.36 -8.49
C SER A 104 -9.00 7.31 -9.46
N GLU A 105 -8.63 7.36 -10.74
CA GLU A 105 -9.04 6.38 -11.75
C GLU A 105 -8.55 4.96 -11.40
N ILE A 106 -7.29 4.83 -10.95
CA ILE A 106 -6.72 3.55 -10.52
C ILE A 106 -7.46 3.00 -9.29
N THR A 107 -7.60 3.80 -8.23
CA THR A 107 -8.26 3.34 -6.99
C THR A 107 -9.73 2.99 -7.24
N ALA A 108 -10.44 3.79 -8.03
CA ALA A 108 -11.83 3.51 -8.38
C ALA A 108 -11.96 2.22 -9.19
N ARG A 109 -11.00 1.94 -10.08
CA ARG A 109 -11.02 0.72 -10.88
C ARG A 109 -10.78 -0.53 -10.04
N ILE A 110 -9.76 -0.53 -9.17
CA ILE A 110 -9.45 -1.67 -8.29
C ILE A 110 -10.63 -1.95 -7.34
N ALA A 111 -11.26 -0.90 -6.79
CA ALA A 111 -12.45 -1.06 -5.97
C ALA A 111 -13.60 -1.78 -6.72
N ASN A 112 -13.68 -1.64 -8.05
CA ASN A 112 -14.71 -2.31 -8.86
C ASN A 112 -14.27 -3.65 -9.46
N PHE A 113 -13.07 -4.16 -9.13
CA PHE A 113 -12.63 -5.48 -9.58
C PHE A 113 -13.52 -6.59 -8.99
N LYS A 114 -13.83 -7.58 -9.83
CA LYS A 114 -14.34 -8.87 -9.38
C LYS A 114 -13.16 -9.75 -8.97
N GLU A 115 -13.42 -10.80 -8.20
CA GLU A 115 -12.38 -11.73 -7.74
C GLU A 115 -11.48 -12.24 -8.89
N LYS A 116 -12.08 -12.62 -10.02
CA LYS A 116 -11.36 -13.08 -11.23
C LYS A 116 -10.43 -12.04 -11.87
N ASP A 117 -10.66 -10.75 -11.59
CA ASP A 117 -9.92 -9.63 -12.16
C ASP A 117 -8.63 -9.36 -11.36
N PHE A 118 -8.58 -9.79 -10.10
CA PHE A 118 -7.33 -9.83 -9.34
C PHE A 118 -6.41 -10.91 -9.90
N LYS A 119 -5.24 -10.47 -10.37
CA LYS A 119 -4.15 -11.33 -10.82
C LYS A 119 -3.01 -11.18 -9.83
N THR A 120 -2.66 -12.26 -9.16
CA THR A 120 -1.52 -12.31 -8.24
C THR A 120 -0.63 -13.46 -8.68
N ASP A 121 0.65 -13.17 -8.91
CA ASP A 121 1.64 -14.21 -9.17
C ASP A 121 1.81 -15.02 -7.86
N PRO A 122 1.79 -16.37 -7.89
CA PRO A 122 1.79 -17.19 -6.68
C PRO A 122 2.91 -16.84 -5.70
N ASP A 123 4.12 -16.64 -6.22
CA ASP A 123 5.32 -16.38 -5.41
C ASP A 123 5.57 -14.88 -5.21
N HIS A 124 4.58 -14.01 -5.48
CA HIS A 124 4.79 -12.56 -5.40
C HIS A 124 5.18 -12.10 -3.99
N HIS A 125 4.57 -12.69 -2.95
CA HIS A 125 4.85 -12.43 -1.54
C HIS A 125 6.33 -12.64 -1.16
N LEU A 126 7.06 -13.49 -1.90
CA LEU A 126 8.49 -13.73 -1.72
C LEU A 126 9.39 -12.70 -2.43
N MET A 127 8.83 -11.84 -3.29
CA MET A 127 9.58 -10.88 -4.09
C MET A 127 9.89 -9.59 -3.31
N ASN A 128 10.98 -8.92 -3.68
CA ASN A 128 11.37 -7.62 -3.10
C ASN A 128 10.26 -6.57 -3.21
N GLU A 129 9.48 -6.59 -4.28
CA GLU A 129 8.37 -5.66 -4.48
C GLU A 129 7.22 -5.86 -3.48
N ALA A 130 7.00 -7.07 -2.97
CA ALA A 130 6.04 -7.30 -1.90
C ALA A 130 6.64 -6.88 -0.55
N LYS A 131 7.85 -7.39 -0.22
CA LYS A 131 8.53 -7.17 1.07
C LYS A 131 8.84 -5.71 1.38
N HIS A 132 9.27 -4.96 0.37
CA HIS A 132 9.71 -3.58 0.52
C HIS A 132 8.82 -2.57 -0.22
N GLY A 133 7.87 -3.06 -1.02
CA GLY A 133 7.03 -2.20 -1.85
C GLY A 133 5.66 -1.94 -1.28
N ILE A 134 5.15 -2.67 -0.28
CA ILE A 134 3.83 -2.37 0.33
C ILE A 134 3.81 -0.96 0.91
N PHE A 135 4.66 -0.65 1.89
CA PHE A 135 4.90 0.72 2.34
C PHE A 135 6.16 1.23 1.64
N TYR A 136 6.01 2.21 0.76
CA TYR A 136 7.11 2.58 -0.12
C TYR A 136 8.30 3.15 0.67
N ASN A 137 9.47 2.54 0.48
CA ASN A 137 10.73 2.85 1.18
C ASN A 137 10.67 2.69 2.71
N GLU A 138 9.70 1.95 3.23
CA GLU A 138 9.62 1.60 4.65
C GLU A 138 9.51 0.08 4.78
N PRO A 139 10.48 -0.55 5.47
CA PRO A 139 10.44 -1.99 5.75
C PRO A 139 9.13 -2.43 6.43
N LEU A 140 8.59 -3.58 6.02
CA LEU A 140 7.33 -4.09 6.56
C LEU A 140 7.45 -4.49 8.04
N ASP A 141 8.61 -5.02 8.44
CA ASP A 141 8.95 -5.37 9.82
C ASP A 141 8.72 -4.22 10.80
N TYR A 142 8.96 -2.97 10.41
CA TYR A 142 8.67 -1.79 11.23
C TYR A 142 7.17 -1.60 11.53
N PHE A 143 6.29 -2.21 10.73
CA PHE A 143 4.85 -2.23 10.99
C PHE A 143 4.40 -3.51 11.71
N LEU A 144 5.20 -4.57 11.65
CA LEU A 144 4.98 -5.80 12.39
C LEU A 144 5.34 -5.64 13.86
N ASP A 145 6.44 -4.94 14.15
CA ASP A 145 6.90 -4.64 15.52
C ASP A 145 6.27 -3.37 16.10
N GLY A 146 5.58 -2.58 15.28
CA GLY A 146 4.90 -1.35 15.70
C GLY A 146 5.77 -0.09 15.71
N THR A 147 7.05 -0.16 15.34
CA THR A 147 7.98 0.99 15.28
C THR A 147 7.47 2.13 14.39
N ALA A 148 6.83 1.81 13.26
CA ALA A 148 6.25 2.76 12.30
C ALA A 148 4.72 2.90 12.41
N GLY A 149 4.12 2.25 13.42
CA GLY A 149 2.67 2.09 13.59
C GLY A 149 2.23 0.64 13.42
N GLU A 150 1.04 0.32 13.91
CA GLU A 150 0.54 -1.06 13.95
C GLU A 150 -0.31 -1.39 12.72
N LEU A 151 -0.07 -2.53 12.06
CA LEU A 151 -0.98 -3.02 11.02
C LEU A 151 -2.38 -3.29 11.58
N ASP A 152 -3.41 -2.77 10.92
CA ASP A 152 -4.78 -2.89 11.40
C ASP A 152 -5.29 -4.35 11.46
N LEU A 153 -4.70 -5.23 10.66
CA LEU A 153 -4.96 -6.67 10.66
C LEU A 153 -4.35 -7.39 11.88
N LEU A 154 -3.32 -6.81 12.51
CA LEU A 154 -2.68 -7.33 13.72
C LEU A 154 -3.28 -6.73 15.00
N ALA A 155 -4.02 -5.63 14.88
CA ALA A 155 -4.60 -4.92 16.01
C ALA A 155 -5.41 -5.85 16.94
N GLY A 156 -5.00 -5.89 18.21
CA GLY A 156 -5.66 -6.70 19.26
C GLY A 156 -5.36 -8.20 19.23
N THR A 157 -4.45 -8.65 18.36
CA THR A 157 -4.01 -10.07 18.32
C THR A 157 -2.92 -10.38 19.34
N GLY A 158 -2.22 -9.38 19.86
CA GLY A 158 -1.05 -9.55 20.72
C GLY A 158 0.22 -9.98 19.96
N LEU A 159 0.18 -9.96 18.61
CA LEU A 159 1.30 -10.37 17.76
C LEU A 159 2.32 -9.24 17.60
N THR A 160 1.85 -8.00 17.47
CA THR A 160 2.71 -6.81 17.37
C THR A 160 3.71 -6.74 18.52
N GLU A 161 3.25 -6.92 19.75
CA GLU A 161 4.10 -6.89 20.95
C GLU A 161 5.08 -8.08 21.01
N LYS A 162 4.73 -9.22 20.40
CA LYS A 162 5.65 -10.35 20.29
C LYS A 162 6.74 -10.07 19.28
N PHE A 163 6.39 -9.46 18.13
CA PHE A 163 7.39 -9.06 17.14
C PHE A 163 8.35 -8.03 17.71
N ASP A 164 7.84 -7.02 18.41
CA ASP A 164 8.69 -6.04 19.10
C ASP A 164 9.66 -6.70 20.07
N LEU A 165 9.17 -7.60 20.92
CA LEU A 165 10.01 -8.34 21.86
C LEU A 165 11.13 -9.09 21.14
N TYR A 166 10.82 -9.83 20.06
CA TYR A 166 11.83 -10.65 19.36
C TYR A 166 12.77 -9.84 18.47
N ALA A 167 12.31 -8.74 17.88
CA ALA A 167 13.09 -7.95 16.93
C ALA A 167 13.97 -6.90 17.62
N ASN A 168 13.52 -6.35 18.76
CA ASN A 168 14.11 -5.15 19.36
C ASN A 168 14.73 -5.36 20.76
N ASP A 169 14.53 -6.50 21.42
CA ASP A 169 15.18 -6.79 22.72
C ASP A 169 16.60 -7.36 22.53
N GLU A 170 17.62 -6.54 22.83
CA GLU A 170 19.04 -6.91 22.73
C GLU A 170 19.44 -8.12 23.61
N ASN A 171 18.60 -8.53 24.58
CA ASN A 171 18.87 -9.66 25.46
C ASN A 171 18.36 -11.00 24.92
N ILE A 172 17.63 -10.99 23.80
CA ILE A 172 17.08 -12.19 23.17
C ILE A 172 17.99 -12.59 22.02
N GLU A 173 18.64 -13.74 22.15
CA GLU A 173 19.27 -14.44 21.02
C GLU A 173 18.25 -15.45 20.47
N LEU A 174 17.81 -15.25 19.23
CA LEU A 174 16.90 -16.16 18.55
C LEU A 174 17.64 -17.42 18.10
N SER A 175 16.95 -18.56 18.19
CA SER A 175 17.42 -19.79 17.56
C SER A 175 17.11 -19.77 16.07
N GLU A 176 17.83 -20.57 15.26
CA GLU A 176 17.52 -20.72 13.82
C GLU A 176 16.04 -21.14 13.59
N GLU A 177 15.48 -21.97 14.48
CA GLU A 177 14.08 -22.39 14.41
C GLU A 177 13.10 -21.22 14.66
N ASP A 178 13.45 -20.29 15.53
CA ASP A 178 12.60 -19.13 15.83
C ASP A 178 12.73 -18.05 14.76
N GLU A 179 13.92 -17.88 14.17
CA GLU A 179 14.11 -17.05 12.96
C GLU A 179 13.26 -17.56 11.79
N GLU A 180 13.23 -18.88 11.56
CA GLU A 180 12.39 -19.50 10.51
C GLU A 180 10.89 -19.24 10.76
N LYS A 181 10.42 -19.35 12.01
CA LYS A 181 9.02 -19.04 12.36
C LYS A 181 8.66 -17.57 12.13
N LEU A 182 9.57 -16.65 12.43
CA LEU A 182 9.34 -15.21 12.21
C LEU A 182 9.26 -14.92 10.71
N PHE A 183 10.14 -15.53 9.92
CA PHE A 183 10.10 -15.44 8.47
C PHE A 183 8.78 -15.98 7.90
N ASP A 184 8.37 -17.19 8.28
CA ASP A 184 7.12 -17.81 7.82
C ASP A 184 5.90 -16.96 8.21
N PHE A 185 5.96 -16.29 9.35
CA PHE A 185 4.91 -15.39 9.77
C PHE A 185 4.87 -14.12 8.90
N GLU A 186 5.99 -13.44 8.70
CA GLU A 186 6.07 -12.27 7.81
C GLU A 186 5.55 -12.62 6.41
N ASP A 187 5.95 -13.77 5.89
CA ASP A 187 5.52 -14.30 4.61
C ASP A 187 4.01 -14.53 4.55
N GLY A 188 3.44 -15.15 5.59
CA GLY A 188 1.99 -15.33 5.72
C GLY A 188 1.24 -14.00 5.82
N ILE A 189 1.79 -12.98 6.48
CA ILE A 189 1.19 -11.63 6.49
C ILE A 189 1.22 -11.03 5.09
N LEU A 190 2.34 -11.10 4.37
CA LEU A 190 2.44 -10.62 2.99
C LEU A 190 1.43 -11.33 2.07
N GLU A 191 1.26 -12.64 2.21
CA GLU A 191 0.24 -13.39 1.47
C GLU A 191 -1.17 -12.82 1.72
N VAL A 192 -1.51 -12.52 2.98
CA VAL A 192 -2.79 -11.91 3.35
C VAL A 192 -2.94 -10.49 2.77
N LEU A 193 -1.89 -9.66 2.81
CA LEU A 193 -1.91 -8.29 2.26
C LEU A 193 -2.18 -8.29 0.74
N HIS A 194 -1.83 -9.36 0.04
CA HIS A 194 -2.09 -9.56 -1.39
C HIS A 194 -3.32 -10.45 -1.69
N ASN A 195 -4.06 -10.89 -0.67
CA ASN A 195 -5.25 -11.71 -0.83
C ASN A 195 -6.38 -10.91 -1.50
N PRO A 196 -7.01 -11.42 -2.58
CA PRO A 196 -8.03 -10.68 -3.32
C PRO A 196 -9.20 -10.15 -2.48
N CYS A 197 -9.67 -10.90 -1.49
CA CYS A 197 -10.77 -10.47 -0.63
C CYS A 197 -10.36 -9.32 0.29
N TYR A 198 -9.18 -9.42 0.89
CA TYR A 198 -8.63 -8.36 1.74
C TYR A 198 -8.36 -7.08 0.94
N VAL A 199 -7.69 -7.23 -0.21
CA VAL A 199 -7.41 -6.14 -1.15
C VAL A 199 -8.68 -5.47 -1.65
N HIS A 200 -9.72 -6.22 -1.99
CA HIS A 200 -10.97 -5.65 -2.47
C HIS A 200 -11.62 -4.72 -1.43
N ASN A 201 -11.69 -5.17 -0.17
CA ASN A 201 -12.23 -4.35 0.92
C ASN A 201 -11.38 -3.10 1.16
N GLY A 202 -10.05 -3.26 1.15
CA GLY A 202 -9.12 -2.16 1.30
C GLY A 202 -9.18 -1.13 0.16
N ALA A 203 -9.38 -1.59 -1.07
CA ALA A 203 -9.53 -0.73 -2.24
C ALA A 203 -10.82 0.11 -2.18
N GLN A 204 -11.92 -0.44 -1.64
CA GLN A 204 -13.15 0.32 -1.39
C GLN A 204 -12.92 1.48 -0.41
N LEU A 205 -12.21 1.22 0.69
CA LEU A 205 -11.84 2.25 1.66
C LEU A 205 -10.93 3.30 1.02
N THR A 206 -9.86 2.86 0.34
CA THR A 206 -8.88 3.76 -0.30
C THR A 206 -9.56 4.65 -1.34
N ASN A 207 -10.44 4.10 -2.18
CA ASN A 207 -11.21 4.86 -3.16
C ASN A 207 -12.14 5.89 -2.49
N SER A 208 -12.76 5.54 -1.36
CA SER A 208 -13.64 6.45 -0.63
C SER A 208 -12.88 7.65 -0.04
N ILE A 209 -11.71 7.40 0.55
CA ILE A 209 -10.83 8.45 1.07
C ILE A 209 -10.28 9.30 -0.09
N MET A 210 -9.88 8.67 -1.20
CA MET A 210 -9.37 9.38 -2.39
C MET A 210 -10.43 10.30 -3.00
N LYS A 211 -11.69 9.85 -3.09
CA LYS A 211 -12.81 10.68 -3.52
C LYS A 211 -13.03 11.87 -2.61
N TYR A 212 -13.05 11.65 -1.29
CA TYR A 212 -13.17 12.74 -0.32
C TYR A 212 -12.03 13.75 -0.46
N TYR A 213 -10.78 13.26 -0.56
CA TYR A 213 -9.61 14.10 -0.77
C TYR A 213 -9.72 14.90 -2.07
N TYR A 214 -10.17 14.30 -3.16
CA TYR A 214 -10.32 14.97 -4.46
C TYR A 214 -11.48 15.98 -4.48
N ASP A 215 -12.66 15.60 -3.97
CA ASP A 215 -13.85 16.44 -3.99
C ASP A 215 -13.68 17.68 -3.10
N SER A 216 -13.02 17.54 -1.94
CA SER A 216 -12.73 18.67 -1.05
C SER A 216 -11.89 19.78 -1.70
N GLN A 217 -11.28 19.51 -2.86
CA GLN A 217 -10.36 20.40 -3.56
C GLN A 217 -11.00 21.08 -4.77
N LEU A 218 -12.09 20.51 -5.30
CA LEU A 218 -12.90 21.15 -6.34
C LEU A 218 -13.75 22.30 -5.77
N TYR A 219 -13.91 22.35 -4.44
CA TYR A 219 -14.75 23.33 -3.74
C TYR A 219 -13.96 24.26 -2.79
N SER A 220 -12.62 24.18 -2.77
CA SER A 220 -11.71 25.06 -2.03
C SER A 220 -11.12 26.14 -2.94
#